data_AF-A0AB36I6Z3-F1
#
_entry.id   AF-A0AB36I6Z3-F1
#
_cell.length_a   1.000
_cell.length_b   1.000
_cell.length_c   1.000
_cell.angle_alpha   90.00
_cell.angle_beta   90.00
_cell.angle_gamma   90.00
#
_symmetry.space_group_name_H-M   'P 1'
#
loop_
_entity.id
_entity.type
_entity.pdbx_description
1 polymer ?
#
loop_
_entity_poly.entity_id
_entity_poly.type
_entity_poly.pdbx_seq_one_letter_code
_entity_poly.pdbx_strand_id
1 'polypeptide(L)' 'MVSEAQKEATKKYRAENPLKKTYWDRKGQARGFITVDLKRNTKLAKAINENRLQYIDDLKELQGDIQQRLKDLQQ' A
#
# COMPACT_ATOMS: atom_id res chain seq x y z
N MET A 1 7.57 21.82 0.54
CA MET A 1 8.74 20.93 0.70
C MET A 1 8.87 20.58 2.17
N VAL A 2 9.16 19.32 2.49
CA VAL A 2 9.42 18.88 3.88
C VAL A 2 10.87 19.25 4.23
N SER A 3 11.11 19.90 5.37
CA SER A 3 12.46 20.31 5.78
C SER A 3 13.32 19.10 6.19
N GLU A 4 14.64 19.24 6.12
CA GLU A 4 15.56 18.17 6.57
C GLU A 4 15.34 17.80 8.05
N ALA A 5 15.04 18.79 8.90
CA ALA A 5 14.69 18.56 10.30
C ALA A 5 13.41 17.72 10.45
N GLN A 6 12.40 17.94 9.60
CA GLN A 6 11.18 17.13 9.60
C GLN A 6 11.43 15.70 9.11
N LYS A 7 12.34 15.51 8.14
CA LYS A 7 12.75 14.18 7.67
C LYS A 7 13.45 13.40 8.78
N GLU A 8 14.40 14.03 9.46
CA GLU A 8 15.14 13.42 10.59
C GLU A 8 14.22 13.13 11.79
N ALA A 9 13.32 14.05 12.15
CA ALA A 9 12.32 13.81 13.19
C ALA A 9 11.39 12.63 12.86
N THR A 10 10.94 12.53 11.61
CA THR A 10 10.11 11.40 11.13
C THR A 10 10.89 10.09 11.18
N LYS A 11 12.17 10.11 10.78
CA LYS A 11 13.06 8.94 10.82
C LYS A 11 13.28 8.46 12.25
N LYS A 12 13.56 9.37 13.19
CA LYS A 12 13.69 9.06 14.61
C LYS A 12 12.41 8.48 15.19
N TYR A 13 11.26 9.12 14.94
CA TYR A 13 9.96 8.64 15.39
C TYR A 13 9.67 7.22 14.89
N ARG A 14 9.95 6.93 13.61
CA ARG A 14 9.75 5.60 13.03
C ARG A 14 10.69 4.55 13.63
N ALA A 15 11.92 4.93 13.98
CA ALA A 15 12.87 4.05 14.65
C ALA A 15 12.39 3.70 16.07
N GLU A 16 11.84 4.68 16.79
CA GLU A 16 11.30 4.51 18.14
C GLU A 16 9.92 3.80 18.15
N ASN A 17 9.22 3.73 17.02
CA ASN A 17 7.89 3.12 16.90
C ASN A 17 7.87 2.03 15.81
N PRO A 18 8.58 0.90 15.99
CA PRO A 18 8.73 -0.13 14.96
C PRO A 18 7.40 -0.75 14.53
N LEU A 19 6.44 -0.95 15.47
CA LEU A 19 5.12 -1.49 15.13
C LEU A 19 4.31 -0.55 14.23
N LYS A 20 4.34 0.76 14.52
CA LYS A 20 3.66 1.77 13.68
C LYS A 20 4.30 1.85 12.31
N LYS A 21 5.63 1.80 12.24
CA LYS A 21 6.38 1.73 10.98
C LYS A 21 5.91 0.54 10.15
N THR A 22 5.89 -0.67 10.72
CA THR A 22 5.40 -1.87 10.03
C THR A 22 3.99 -1.68 9.52
N TYR A 23 3.06 -1.17 10.34
CA TYR A 23 1.70 -0.91 9.91
C TYR A 23 1.61 0.06 8.72
N TRP A 24 2.32 1.18 8.78
CA TRP A 24 2.31 2.18 7.70
C TRP A 24 2.97 1.69 6.42
N ASP A 25 4.07 0.95 6.52
CA ASP A 25 4.76 0.39 5.36
C ASP A 25 3.85 -0.61 4.64
N ARG A 26 3.19 -1.51 5.38
CA ARG A 26 2.23 -2.47 4.81
C ARG A 26 1.02 -1.79 4.20
N LYS A 27 0.44 -0.80 4.88
CA LYS A 27 -0.66 0.02 4.35
C LYS A 27 -0.25 0.75 3.06
N GLY A 28 0.97 1.29 3.02
CA GLY A 28 1.52 1.97 1.85
C GLY A 28 1.74 1.03 0.66
N GLN A 29 2.26 -0.17 0.90
CA GLN A 29 2.44 -1.20 -0.12
C GLN A 29 1.10 -1.61 -0.75
N ALA A 30 0.09 -1.92 0.08
CA ALA A 30 -1.25 -2.28 -0.41
C ALA A 30 -1.86 -1.14 -1.24
N ARG A 31 -1.78 0.10 -0.76
CA ARG A 31 -2.26 1.27 -1.52
C ARG A 31 -1.51 1.43 -2.84
N GLY A 32 -0.19 1.26 -2.83
CA GLY A 32 0.64 1.37 -4.03
C GLY A 32 0.30 0.34 -5.10
N PHE A 33 -0.10 -0.88 -4.68
CA PHE A 33 -0.60 -1.91 -5.60
C PHE A 33 -1.95 -1.54 -6.20
N ILE A 34 -2.88 -0.99 -5.41
CA ILE A 34 -4.24 -0.63 -5.84
C ILE A 34 -4.26 0.61 -6.74
N THR A 35 -3.45 1.62 -6.43
CA THR A 35 -3.49 2.93 -7.10
C THR A 35 -2.29 3.15 -8.04
N VAL A 36 -1.75 2.07 -8.60
CA VAL A 36 -0.60 2.16 -9.51
C VAL A 36 -0.97 2.91 -10.79
N ASP A 37 -0.10 3.82 -11.22
CA ASP A 37 -0.22 4.49 -12.52
C ASP A 37 0.31 3.59 -13.62
N LEU A 38 -0.61 2.93 -14.34
CA LEU A 38 -0.30 1.96 -15.39
C LEU A 38 0.37 2.57 -16.63
N LYS A 39 0.40 3.90 -16.75
CA LYS A 39 1.08 4.59 -17.86
C LYS A 39 2.58 4.77 -17.59
N ARG A 40 3.03 4.62 -16.34
CA ARG A 40 4.44 4.79 -15.98
C ARG A 40 5.27 3.56 -16.35
N ASN A 41 6.53 3.81 -16.72
CA ASN A 41 7.51 2.77 -17.02
C ASN A 41 8.12 2.17 -15.72
N THR A 42 7.29 1.66 -14.82
CA THR A 42 7.73 0.96 -13.60
C THR A 42 7.63 -0.55 -13.77
N LYS A 43 8.43 -1.32 -13.03
CA LYS A 43 8.35 -2.80 -13.04
C LYS A 43 6.94 -3.28 -12.68
N LEU A 44 6.31 -2.67 -11.68
CA LEU A 44 4.95 -3.03 -11.26
C LEU A 44 3.91 -2.73 -12.35
N ALA A 45 3.95 -1.54 -12.96
CA ALA A 45 3.02 -1.19 -14.03
C ALA A 45 3.15 -2.13 -15.24
N LYS A 46 4.39 -2.55 -15.60
CA LYS A 46 4.61 -3.55 -16.65
C LYS A 46 4.00 -4.90 -16.30
N ALA A 47 4.32 -5.43 -15.12
CA ALA A 47 3.79 -6.71 -14.65
C ALA A 47 2.26 -6.72 -14.62
N ILE A 48 1.63 -5.63 -14.17
CA ILE A 48 0.18 -5.49 -14.17
C ILE A 48 -0.40 -5.42 -15.59
N ASN A 49 0.23 -4.66 -16.50
CA ASN A 49 -0.23 -4.57 -17.88
C ASN A 49 -0.12 -5.93 -18.61
N GLU A 50 0.91 -6.73 -18.33
CA GLU A 50 1.07 -8.09 -18.85
C GLU A 50 0.03 -9.07 -18.28
N ASN A 51 -0.42 -8.86 -17.03
CA ASN A 51 -1.35 -9.74 -16.32
C ASN A 51 -2.70 -9.06 -16.04
N ARG A 52 -3.18 -8.23 -16.97
CA ARG A 52 -4.27 -7.27 -16.68
C ARG A 52 -5.58 -7.91 -16.26
N LEU A 53 -5.96 -9.04 -16.86
CA LEU A 53 -7.19 -9.75 -16.49
C LEU A 53 -7.09 -10.31 -15.06
N GLN A 54 -5.98 -10.96 -14.74
CA GLN A 54 -5.71 -11.45 -13.38
C GLN A 54 -5.72 -10.31 -12.37
N TYR A 55 -5.07 -9.18 -12.68
CA TYR A 55 -5.06 -8.02 -11.81
C TYR A 55 -6.47 -7.47 -11.51
N ILE A 56 -7.39 -7.52 -12.48
CA ILE A 56 -8.79 -7.13 -12.26
C ILE A 56 -9.46 -8.08 -11.26
N ASP A 57 -9.22 -9.38 -11.38
CA ASP A 57 -9.82 -10.38 -10.48
C ASP A 57 -9.20 -10.30 -9.07
N ASP A 58 -7.88 -10.12 -8.97
CA ASP A 58 -7.18 -9.87 -7.71
C ASP A 58 -7.77 -8.65 -6.97
N LEU A 59 -8.11 -7.57 -7.69
CA LEU A 59 -8.72 -6.39 -7.09
C LEU A 59 -10.13 -6.65 -6.56
N LYS A 60 -10.93 -7.50 -7.23
CA LYS A 60 -12.26 -7.90 -6.75
C LYS A 60 -12.16 -8.77 -5.50
N GLU A 61 -11.23 -9.74 -5.50
CA GLU A 61 -10.98 -10.59 -4.33
C GLU A 61 -10.56 -9.75 -3.13
N LEU A 62 -9.60 -8.84 -3.31
CA LEU A 62 -9.15 -7.91 -2.28
C LEU A 62 -10.29 -7.05 -1.73
N GLN A 63 -11.22 -6.60 -2.58
CA GLN A 63 -12.40 -5.87 -2.13
C GLN A 63 -13.27 -6.71 -1.19
N GLY A 64 -13.52 -7.98 -1.54
CA GLY A 64 -14.27 -8.92 -0.71
C GLY A 64 -13.59 -9.16 0.64
N ASP A 65 -12.29 -9.43 0.63
CA ASP A 65 -11.50 -9.66 1.84
C ASP A 65 -11.52 -8.43 2.78
N ILE A 66 -11.39 -7.22 2.22
CA ILE A 66 -11.48 -5.98 2.98
C ILE A 66 -12.86 -5.83 3.61
N GLN A 67 -13.92 -6.08 2.85
CA GLN A 67 -15.30 -5.98 3.37
C GLN A 67 -15.54 -6.99 4.49
N GLN A 68 -15.08 -8.23 4.34
CA GLN A 68 -15.20 -9.24 5.39
C GLN A 68 -14.42 -8.83 6.63
N ARG A 69 -13.16 -8.40 6.48
CA ARG A 69 -12.34 -7.96 7.61
C ARG A 69 -12.92 -6.77 8.36
N LEU A 70 -13.59 -5.85 7.66
CA LEU A 70 -14.29 -4.73 8.29
C LEU A 70 -15.47 -5.21 9.14
N LYS A 71 -16.25 -6.18 8.64
CA LYS A 71 -17.35 -6.80 9.42
C LYS A 71 -16.81 -7.46 10.67
N ASP A 72 -15.76 -8.28 10.54
CA ASP A 72 -15.18 -9.03 11.66
C ASP A 72 -14.62 -8.13 12.76
N LEU A 73 -14.12 -6.94 12.42
CA LEU A 73 -13.55 -5.98 13.38
C LEU A 73 -14.59 -5.04 14.01
N GLN A 74 -15.80 -4.96 13.46
CA GLN A 74 -16.89 -4.12 13.96
C GLN A 74 -17.89 -4.89 14.83
N GLN A 75 -17.75 -6.22 14.90
CA GLN A 75 -18.45 -7.12 15.82
C GLN A 75 -17.73 -7.19 17.17
#